data_AF-A0A3D4ME05-F1
#
_entry.id   AF-A0A3D4ME05-F1
#
_cell.length_a   1.000
_cell.length_b   1.000
_cell.length_c   1.000
_cell.angle_alpha   90.00
_cell.angle_beta   90.00
_cell.angle_gamma   90.00
#
_symmetry.space_group_name_H-M   'P 1'
#
loop_
_entity.id
_entity.type
_entity.pdbx_description
1 polymer ?
#
loop_
_entity_poly.entity_id
_entity_poly.type
_entity_poly.pdbx_seq_one_letter_code
_entity_poly.pdbx_strand_id
1 'polypeptide(L)'
;SASFAKAARKRFSTMLLGAALISGCATGVSGQAPAQAAPVVPQDTITAQVDTVEVGPRRTLPPAEVQRRAQIRAILLTDAQTRYPELADDAQTAYSGKLQTLQDSLNTYLNRADTAMHNTIVVLDPSKIDVALSIGLSAQQAIAQEVAKHGRALPESTIDAAAGNAVRDFTSEAGAPGYTQNPSAYPNMSEQAARPCLIIPSSDHGLLFDVPGLTKAQKIEFTNTHEGWHCLDSRYRMTEAQLEALQKNSPRSLKSLIENADLRGGASVIHHKEALADIAALGDMIRRGHDPAIIGHTIGWRQNEVGHDYLHYSVPGLNLLKQRIDSMGIDAFREMAPAAARDLYFEVNDATALTPAKLLAMAEYLKADVTVRATQRAAAPAGSDTAAGIAYAEEILKPAVPQQVMRDIIAVLTPPDISLRKALMDWKPIDRLEQGAIADGGKITPETLIRSYGKIQNELHGQLFGEEAEARLAREKMALVKSLFVLYVQGVDYVTANEKYGVDIEAAEKDLLARGRAADIGQPKPKPENAPAPMSSAPAGKQRTAGTPNAGGENLNLQNTPAGHDGCGCPQTGYKIPRR
;
A
#
# COMPACT_ATOMS: atom_id res chain seq x y z
N SER A 1 55.97 9.34 -2.12
CA SER A 1 54.78 9.28 -3.01
C SER A 1 54.21 7.86 -3.21
N ALA A 2 54.30 6.95 -2.22
CA ALA A 2 53.64 5.63 -2.27
C ALA A 2 52.79 5.30 -1.03
N SER A 3 52.74 6.20 -0.03
CA SER A 3 51.98 6.02 1.21
C SER A 3 50.56 6.62 1.15
N PHE A 4 50.29 7.58 0.26
CA PHE A 4 48.97 8.20 0.12
C PHE A 4 47.98 7.29 -0.66
N ALA A 5 48.48 6.54 -1.65
CA ALA A 5 47.69 5.54 -2.40
C ALA A 5 47.35 4.28 -1.57
N LYS A 6 48.13 3.99 -0.52
CA LYS A 6 47.87 2.87 0.40
C LYS A 6 46.93 3.25 1.55
N ALA A 7 46.86 4.54 1.92
CA ALA A 7 45.89 5.08 2.87
C ALA A 7 44.49 5.27 2.24
N ALA A 8 44.42 5.60 0.94
CA ALA A 8 43.14 5.70 0.21
C ALA A 8 42.50 4.33 -0.05
N ARG A 9 43.29 3.26 -0.25
CA ARG A 9 42.75 1.88 -0.41
C ARG A 9 42.30 1.21 0.89
N LYS A 10 42.77 1.69 2.05
CA LYS A 10 42.43 1.10 3.37
C LYS A 10 41.26 1.79 4.08
N ARG A 11 40.75 2.90 3.53
CA ARG A 11 39.50 3.55 3.98
C ARG A 11 38.29 3.29 3.08
N PHE A 12 38.50 2.69 1.90
CA PHE A 12 37.42 2.24 1.01
C PHE A 12 37.03 0.76 1.17
N SER A 13 37.75 0.01 2.01
CA SER A 13 37.59 -1.45 2.17
C SER A 13 36.90 -1.89 3.47
N THR A 14 36.36 -0.94 4.25
CA THR A 14 35.65 -1.22 5.52
C THR A 14 34.22 -0.65 5.56
N MET A 15 33.63 -0.37 4.39
CA MET A 15 32.28 0.22 4.25
C MET A 15 31.36 -0.60 3.32
N LEU A 16 31.60 -1.90 3.19
CA LEU A 16 30.95 -2.74 2.17
C LEU A 16 30.45 -4.10 2.71
N LEU A 17 29.96 -4.12 3.96
CA LEU A 17 29.21 -5.26 4.49
C LEU A 17 28.03 -4.76 5.33
N GLY A 18 26.82 -4.90 4.77
CA GLY A 18 25.56 -4.65 5.47
C GLY A 18 24.53 -3.97 4.57
N ALA A 19 23.85 -4.74 3.71
CA ALA A 19 22.67 -4.26 3.00
C ALA A 19 21.64 -5.41 2.95
N ALA A 20 20.53 -5.21 3.67
CA ALA A 20 19.40 -6.11 3.76
C ALA A 20 18.46 -5.90 2.59
N LEU A 21 17.96 -7.01 2.02
CA LEU A 21 17.05 -7.04 0.88
C LEU A 21 15.62 -7.22 1.40
N ILE A 22 14.78 -6.24 1.08
CA ILE A 22 13.36 -6.16 1.42
C ILE A 22 12.60 -6.18 0.09
N SER A 23 11.56 -6.99 0.01
CA SER A 23 10.53 -6.92 -1.03
C SER A 23 9.19 -6.56 -0.43
N GLY A 24 8.45 -5.76 -1.18
CA GLY A 24 7.34 -4.95 -0.72
C GLY A 24 7.84 -3.52 -0.68
N CYS A 25 7.69 -2.79 -1.78
CA CYS A 25 8.03 -1.38 -2.01
C CYS A 25 8.70 -0.69 -0.80
N ALA A 26 10.02 -0.49 -0.89
CA ALA A 26 10.88 -0.09 0.21
C ALA A 26 10.42 1.19 0.93
N THR A 27 9.95 1.03 2.17
CA THR A 27 10.03 2.03 3.26
C THR A 27 10.31 1.28 4.57
N GLY A 28 11.11 1.89 5.45
CA GLY A 28 12.00 1.23 6.42
C GLY A 28 11.37 0.41 7.55
N VAL A 29 12.14 -0.58 8.02
CA VAL A 29 11.87 -1.40 9.21
C VAL A 29 12.47 -0.72 10.44
N SER A 30 11.64 -0.33 11.41
CA SER A 30 12.07 -0.10 12.80
C SER A 30 11.55 -1.24 13.68
N GLY A 31 12.45 -2.10 14.15
CA GLY A 31 12.07 -3.27 14.95
C GLY A 31 13.24 -4.04 15.57
N GLN A 32 14.21 -3.36 16.19
CA GLN A 32 15.05 -3.94 17.23
C GLN A 32 15.24 -2.92 18.36
N ALA A 33 14.90 -3.31 19.59
CA ALA A 33 15.14 -2.51 20.78
C ALA A 33 16.65 -2.29 20.96
N PRO A 34 17.16 -1.04 20.98
CA PRO A 34 18.53 -0.79 21.36
C PRO A 34 18.66 -0.88 22.88
N ALA A 35 19.82 -1.36 23.32
CA ALA A 35 20.27 -1.19 24.69
C ALA A 35 20.13 0.29 25.10
N GLN A 36 19.69 0.50 26.35
CA GLN A 36 19.48 1.82 26.95
C GLN A 36 20.70 2.72 26.77
N ALA A 37 20.61 3.63 25.80
CA ALA A 37 21.31 4.89 25.79
C ALA A 37 20.24 5.98 25.81
N ALA A 38 20.38 6.95 26.71
CA ALA A 38 19.42 8.03 26.89
C ALA A 38 19.11 8.72 25.54
N PRO A 39 17.84 8.99 25.21
CA PRO A 39 17.48 9.54 23.90
C PRO A 39 17.92 11.00 23.80
N VAL A 40 18.78 11.29 22.82
CA VAL A 40 18.89 12.63 22.24
C VAL A 40 17.93 12.63 21.05
N VAL A 41 16.78 13.28 21.20
CA VAL A 41 15.79 13.50 20.14
C VAL A 41 16.37 14.51 19.14
N PRO A 42 16.44 14.21 17.83
CA PRO A 42 16.71 15.24 16.82
C PRO A 42 15.55 16.25 16.82
N GLN A 43 15.85 17.55 16.94
CA GLN A 43 14.86 18.63 17.10
C GLN A 43 14.01 18.91 15.84
N ASP A 44 14.15 18.15 14.75
CA ASP A 44 13.71 18.58 13.41
C ASP A 44 12.56 17.79 12.78
N THR A 45 11.98 16.80 13.45
CA THR A 45 10.79 16.10 12.94
C THR A 45 9.61 17.07 12.81
N ILE A 46 8.81 16.98 11.74
CA ILE A 46 7.42 17.46 11.79
C ILE A 46 6.66 16.50 12.71
N THR A 47 6.93 16.56 14.01
CA THR A 47 5.80 16.43 14.91
C THR A 47 4.93 17.61 14.55
N ALA A 48 3.79 17.34 13.91
CA ALA A 48 2.61 18.10 14.28
C ALA A 48 2.49 17.88 15.80
N GLN A 49 3.22 18.67 16.59
CA GLN A 49 2.58 19.27 17.73
C GLN A 49 1.34 19.88 17.09
N VAL A 50 0.23 19.14 17.20
CA VAL A 50 -1.04 19.78 17.42
C VAL A 50 -0.83 20.55 18.72
N ASP A 51 -0.04 21.62 18.64
CA ASP A 51 -0.24 22.80 19.41
C ASP A 51 -1.67 23.16 19.01
N THR A 52 -2.61 22.54 19.71
CA THR A 52 -3.80 23.21 20.18
C THR A 52 -3.25 24.57 20.61
N VAL A 53 -3.36 25.55 19.71
CA VAL A 53 -2.74 26.86 19.87
C VAL A 53 -3.45 27.53 21.03
N GLU A 54 -3.05 27.19 22.25
CA GLU A 54 -3.32 27.94 23.46
C GLU A 54 -2.06 28.75 23.73
N VAL A 55 -1.96 29.88 23.03
CA VAL A 55 -0.98 30.93 23.36
C VAL A 55 -1.53 31.66 24.59
N GLY A 56 -1.17 31.17 25.77
CA GLY A 56 -1.46 31.79 27.05
C GLY A 56 -1.22 30.85 28.24
N PRO A 57 -1.06 31.35 29.47
CA PRO A 57 -0.98 30.49 30.65
C PRO A 57 -2.27 29.68 30.76
N ARG A 58 -2.18 28.35 30.54
CA ARG A 58 -3.29 27.40 30.73
C ARG A 58 -3.83 27.57 32.14
N ARG A 59 -4.96 28.27 32.25
CA ARG A 59 -5.77 28.20 33.45
C ARG A 59 -6.25 26.75 33.49
N THR A 60 -5.77 25.97 34.45
CA THR A 60 -6.21 24.58 34.61
C THR A 60 -7.73 24.57 34.73
N LEU A 61 -8.41 23.97 33.74
CA LEU A 61 -9.85 23.86 33.75
C LEU A 61 -10.31 23.07 34.98
N PRO A 62 -11.42 23.45 35.62
CA PRO A 62 -12.00 22.65 36.69
C PRO A 62 -12.27 21.21 36.19
N PRO A 63 -12.09 20.16 37.01
CA PRO A 63 -12.31 18.77 36.59
C PRO A 63 -13.68 18.52 35.95
N ALA A 64 -14.72 19.19 36.45
CA ALA A 64 -16.07 19.10 35.89
C ALA A 64 -16.15 19.62 34.44
N GLU A 65 -15.42 20.70 34.11
CA GLU A 65 -15.39 21.26 32.76
C GLU A 65 -14.59 20.36 31.80
N VAL A 66 -13.49 19.77 32.27
CA VAL A 66 -12.73 18.76 31.53
C VAL A 66 -13.63 17.55 31.21
N GLN A 67 -14.38 17.07 32.20
CA GLN A 67 -15.33 15.96 32.03
C GLN A 67 -16.46 16.33 31.05
N ARG A 68 -17.04 17.54 31.16
CA ARG A 68 -18.07 18.03 30.25
C ARG A 68 -17.59 18.05 28.81
N ARG A 69 -16.43 18.65 28.54
CA ARG A 69 -15.81 18.73 27.20
C ARG A 69 -15.51 17.34 26.63
N ALA A 70 -14.95 16.45 27.46
CA ALA A 70 -14.72 15.06 27.07
C ALA A 70 -16.02 14.32 26.74
N GLN A 71 -17.10 14.56 27.49
CA GLN A 71 -18.41 13.97 27.23
C GLN A 71 -19.01 14.47 25.91
N ILE A 72 -18.97 15.77 25.64
CA ILE A 72 -19.42 16.37 24.37
C ILE A 72 -18.67 15.72 23.20
N ARG A 73 -17.34 15.66 23.26
CA ARG A 73 -16.52 15.01 22.23
C ARG A 73 -16.91 13.54 22.02
N ALA A 74 -17.06 12.77 23.10
CA ALA A 74 -17.45 11.37 23.01
C ALA A 74 -18.81 11.18 22.34
N ILE A 75 -19.81 12.00 22.69
CA ILE A 75 -21.15 11.94 22.08
C ILE A 75 -21.08 12.25 20.57
N LEU A 76 -20.39 13.32 20.19
CA LEU A 76 -20.27 13.70 18.78
C LEU A 76 -19.54 12.63 17.95
N LEU A 77 -18.47 12.04 18.49
CA LEU A 77 -17.74 10.96 17.82
C LEU A 77 -18.57 9.68 17.73
N THR A 78 -19.30 9.31 18.79
CA THR A 78 -20.17 8.13 18.75
C THR A 78 -21.31 8.31 17.75
N ASP A 79 -21.91 9.50 17.65
CA ASP A 79 -22.90 9.80 16.61
C ASP A 79 -22.30 9.59 15.21
N ALA A 80 -21.14 10.18 14.96
CA ALA A 80 -20.44 10.06 13.68
C ALA A 80 -20.09 8.60 13.35
N GLN A 81 -19.61 7.81 14.33
CA GLN A 81 -19.34 6.38 14.16
C GLN A 81 -20.60 5.60 13.77
N THR A 82 -21.74 5.88 14.39
CA THR A 82 -23.01 5.21 14.04
C THR A 82 -23.53 5.61 12.66
N ARG A 83 -23.20 6.82 12.20
CA ARG A 83 -23.54 7.35 10.88
C ARG A 83 -22.44 7.15 9.84
N TYR A 84 -21.39 6.38 10.14
CA TYR A 84 -20.24 6.21 9.23
C TYR A 84 -20.65 5.90 7.77
N PRO A 85 -21.59 4.96 7.48
CA PRO A 85 -21.96 4.68 6.10
C PRO A 85 -22.52 5.87 5.33
N GLU A 86 -23.17 6.81 6.01
CA GLU A 86 -23.69 8.07 5.46
C GLU A 86 -22.56 9.09 5.31
N LEU A 87 -21.80 9.32 6.39
CA LEU A 87 -20.75 10.34 6.43
C LEU A 87 -19.55 10.02 5.54
N ALA A 88 -19.27 8.74 5.28
CA ALA A 88 -18.18 8.34 4.39
C ALA A 88 -18.38 8.88 2.97
N ASP A 89 -19.63 9.02 2.52
CA ASP A 89 -19.94 9.54 1.20
C ASP A 89 -19.85 11.08 1.12
N ASP A 90 -19.93 11.78 2.25
CA ASP A 90 -19.76 13.24 2.34
C ASP A 90 -18.31 13.72 2.09
N ALA A 91 -17.32 12.81 2.21
CA ALA A 91 -15.90 13.09 1.94
C ALA A 91 -15.47 12.79 0.49
N GLN A 92 -16.39 12.36 -0.37
CA GLN A 92 -16.05 11.98 -1.74
C GLN A 92 -15.42 13.13 -2.52
N THR A 93 -14.48 12.77 -3.39
CA THR A 93 -13.71 13.70 -4.22
C THR A 93 -13.89 13.39 -5.70
N ALA A 94 -13.33 14.22 -6.59
CA ALA A 94 -13.23 13.88 -8.01
C ALA A 94 -12.49 12.54 -8.24
N TYR A 95 -11.57 12.15 -7.36
CA TYR A 95 -10.93 10.84 -7.43
C TYR A 95 -11.90 9.70 -7.07
N SER A 96 -12.77 9.89 -6.07
CA SER A 96 -13.86 8.97 -5.74
C SER A 96 -14.74 8.66 -6.96
N GLY A 97 -15.10 9.70 -7.72
CA GLY A 97 -15.85 9.52 -8.97
C GLY A 97 -15.11 8.71 -10.04
N LYS A 98 -13.78 8.89 -10.16
CA LYS A 98 -12.93 8.08 -11.05
C LYS A 98 -12.88 6.62 -10.61
N LEU A 99 -12.76 6.36 -9.30
CA LEU A 99 -12.77 5.00 -8.74
C LEU A 99 -14.12 4.32 -8.91
N GLN A 100 -15.23 5.04 -8.75
CA GLN A 100 -16.56 4.51 -9.02
C GLN A 100 -16.71 4.15 -10.51
N THR A 101 -16.28 5.03 -11.41
CA THR A 101 -16.29 4.75 -12.87
C THR A 101 -15.47 3.51 -13.21
N LEU A 102 -14.30 3.35 -12.57
CA LEU A 102 -13.48 2.13 -12.70
C LEU A 102 -14.24 0.90 -12.20
N GLN A 103 -14.81 0.95 -11.00
CA GLN A 103 -15.58 -0.15 -10.42
C GLN A 103 -16.74 -0.57 -11.35
N ASP A 104 -17.48 0.39 -11.89
CA ASP A 104 -18.60 0.12 -12.79
C ASP A 104 -18.13 -0.51 -14.11
N SER A 105 -17.01 -0.04 -14.65
CA SER A 105 -16.38 -0.61 -15.84
C SER A 105 -15.91 -2.05 -15.60
N LEU A 106 -15.23 -2.30 -14.48
CA LEU A 106 -14.74 -3.63 -14.11
C LEU A 106 -15.90 -4.61 -13.89
N ASN A 107 -16.97 -4.19 -13.20
CA ASN A 107 -18.15 -5.03 -13.00
C ASN A 107 -18.92 -5.28 -14.31
N THR A 108 -19.01 -4.29 -15.19
CA THR A 108 -19.58 -4.47 -16.53
C THR A 108 -18.81 -5.52 -17.32
N TYR A 109 -17.48 -5.49 -17.21
CA TYR A 109 -16.63 -6.48 -17.85
C TYR A 109 -16.79 -7.87 -17.23
N LEU A 110 -16.73 -7.98 -15.90
CA LEU A 110 -16.89 -9.23 -15.15
C LEU A 110 -18.21 -9.93 -15.53
N ASN A 111 -19.31 -9.18 -15.59
CA ASN A 111 -20.63 -9.70 -15.93
C ASN A 111 -20.78 -10.18 -17.39
N ARG A 112 -19.89 -9.75 -18.29
CA ARG A 112 -19.83 -10.22 -19.68
C ARG A 112 -18.88 -11.41 -19.86
N ALA A 113 -18.01 -11.63 -18.88
CA ALA A 113 -16.96 -12.63 -18.90
C ALA A 113 -17.34 -13.81 -17.99
N ASP A 114 -16.37 -14.31 -17.22
CA ASP A 114 -16.53 -15.46 -16.34
C ASP A 114 -16.70 -15.01 -14.87
N THR A 115 -17.89 -15.23 -14.32
CA THR A 115 -18.22 -14.91 -12.93
C THR A 115 -17.99 -16.09 -11.97
N ALA A 116 -17.31 -17.15 -12.39
CA ALA A 116 -17.12 -18.34 -11.56
C ALA A 116 -16.18 -18.07 -10.36
N MET A 117 -15.28 -17.09 -10.46
CA MET A 117 -14.34 -16.73 -9.38
C MET A 117 -14.88 -15.58 -8.54
N HIS A 118 -15.45 -14.57 -9.19
CA HIS A 118 -15.94 -13.36 -8.54
C HIS A 118 -17.35 -13.01 -9.00
N ASN A 119 -18.16 -12.56 -8.06
CA ASN A 119 -19.53 -12.10 -8.33
C ASN A 119 -19.65 -10.57 -8.42
N THR A 120 -18.62 -9.85 -7.96
CA THR A 120 -18.53 -8.40 -7.99
C THR A 120 -17.09 -7.97 -7.75
N ILE A 121 -16.74 -6.77 -8.19
CA ILE A 121 -15.47 -6.10 -7.89
C ILE A 121 -15.80 -4.86 -7.06
N VAL A 122 -15.09 -4.70 -5.95
CA VAL A 122 -15.22 -3.57 -5.02
C VAL A 122 -13.90 -2.80 -5.03
N VAL A 123 -13.93 -1.55 -5.46
CA VAL A 123 -12.78 -0.64 -5.43
C VAL A 123 -12.93 0.26 -4.20
N LEU A 124 -12.02 0.11 -3.25
CA LEU A 124 -12.09 0.85 -2.00
C LEU A 124 -11.72 2.33 -2.22
N ASP A 125 -12.62 3.23 -1.89
CA ASP A 125 -12.34 4.67 -1.91
C ASP A 125 -11.48 5.08 -0.69
N PRO A 126 -10.25 5.62 -0.90
CA PRO A 126 -9.38 6.07 0.19
C PRO A 126 -10.03 7.08 1.13
N SER A 127 -10.89 7.97 0.64
CA SER A 127 -11.53 9.00 1.46
C SER A 127 -12.44 8.39 2.54
N LYS A 128 -13.06 7.25 2.26
CA LYS A 128 -13.90 6.54 3.23
C LYS A 128 -13.06 5.95 4.36
N ILE A 129 -11.86 5.47 4.05
CA ILE A 129 -10.89 5.03 5.07
C ILE A 129 -10.44 6.20 5.93
N ASP A 130 -10.19 7.37 5.33
CA ASP A 130 -9.82 8.57 6.07
C ASP A 130 -10.92 9.00 7.03
N VAL A 131 -12.18 8.98 6.58
CA VAL A 131 -13.35 9.27 7.44
C VAL A 131 -13.43 8.27 8.59
N ALA A 132 -13.35 6.97 8.30
CA ALA A 132 -13.41 5.92 9.32
C ALA A 132 -12.33 6.13 10.41
N LEU A 133 -11.09 6.35 10.00
CA LEU A 133 -9.99 6.60 10.91
C LEU A 133 -10.23 7.88 11.71
N SER A 134 -10.68 8.97 11.08
CA SER A 134 -10.91 10.27 11.76
C SER A 134 -11.95 10.20 12.88
N ILE A 135 -12.93 9.30 12.78
CA ILE A 135 -13.96 9.10 13.80
C ILE A 135 -13.64 7.93 14.74
N GLY A 136 -12.48 7.29 14.60
CA GLY A 136 -11.99 6.24 15.51
C GLY A 136 -12.43 4.82 15.16
N LEU A 137 -12.93 4.57 13.95
CA LEU A 137 -13.09 3.22 13.42
C LEU A 137 -11.76 2.70 12.86
N SER A 138 -11.56 1.38 12.88
CA SER A 138 -10.40 0.77 12.23
C SER A 138 -10.60 0.65 10.72
N ALA A 139 -9.50 0.59 9.96
CA ALA A 139 -9.55 0.30 8.53
C ALA A 139 -10.25 -1.05 8.24
N GLN A 140 -10.09 -2.06 9.09
CA GLN A 140 -10.81 -3.34 8.98
C GLN A 140 -12.33 -3.15 9.04
N GLN A 141 -12.81 -2.36 10.01
CA GLN A 141 -14.24 -2.08 10.16
C GLN A 141 -14.79 -1.32 8.95
N ALA A 142 -14.03 -0.36 8.44
CA ALA A 142 -14.41 0.41 7.25
C ALA A 142 -14.51 -0.48 6.00
N ILE A 143 -13.47 -1.29 5.73
CA ILE A 143 -13.44 -2.21 4.59
C ILE A 143 -14.56 -3.24 4.69
N ALA A 144 -14.77 -3.84 5.87
CA ALA A 144 -15.84 -4.82 6.07
C ALA A 144 -17.22 -4.21 5.78
N GLN A 145 -17.47 -2.96 6.19
CA GLN A 145 -18.72 -2.26 5.92
C GLN A 145 -18.89 -1.92 4.44
N GLU A 146 -17.85 -1.44 3.76
CA GLU A 146 -17.92 -1.15 2.32
C GLU A 146 -18.15 -2.43 1.51
N VAL A 147 -17.42 -3.51 1.80
CA VAL A 147 -17.58 -4.80 1.12
C VAL A 147 -18.97 -5.41 1.35
N ALA A 148 -19.53 -5.27 2.55
CA ALA A 148 -20.85 -5.80 2.88
C ALA A 148 -21.98 -5.19 2.02
N LYS A 149 -21.79 -3.97 1.48
CA LYS A 149 -22.74 -3.34 0.53
C LYS A 149 -22.86 -4.12 -0.79
N HIS A 150 -21.87 -4.95 -1.12
CA HIS A 150 -21.74 -5.63 -2.41
C HIS A 150 -21.93 -7.16 -2.34
N GLY A 151 -22.38 -7.71 -1.22
CA GLY A 151 -22.76 -9.12 -1.10
C GLY A 151 -22.08 -9.85 0.04
N ARG A 152 -21.49 -11.03 -0.24
CA ARG A 152 -20.91 -11.88 0.80
C ARG A 152 -19.69 -11.23 1.43
N ALA A 153 -19.59 -11.35 2.76
CA ALA A 153 -18.40 -10.95 3.49
C ALA A 153 -17.15 -11.69 2.98
N LEU A 154 -16.02 -10.98 2.98
CA LEU A 154 -14.70 -11.57 2.74
C LEU A 154 -14.19 -12.25 4.02
N PRO A 155 -13.25 -13.22 3.90
CA PRO A 155 -12.55 -13.76 5.05
C PRO A 155 -11.87 -12.66 5.86
N GLU A 156 -11.86 -12.80 7.19
CA GLU A 156 -11.21 -11.84 8.10
C GLU A 156 -9.74 -11.61 7.73
N SER A 157 -9.00 -12.67 7.38
CA SER A 157 -7.60 -12.55 6.92
C SER A 157 -7.43 -11.71 5.66
N THR A 158 -8.43 -11.71 4.77
CA THR A 158 -8.42 -10.86 3.56
C THR A 158 -8.66 -9.41 3.95
N ILE A 159 -9.61 -9.15 4.85
CA ILE A 159 -9.88 -7.81 5.38
C ILE A 159 -8.65 -7.26 6.14
N ASP A 160 -7.97 -8.09 6.92
CA ASP A 160 -6.76 -7.72 7.66
C ASP A 160 -5.62 -7.32 6.73
N ALA A 161 -5.35 -8.15 5.72
CA ALA A 161 -4.34 -7.85 4.72
C ALA A 161 -4.68 -6.57 3.93
N ALA A 162 -5.95 -6.42 3.53
CA ALA A 162 -6.45 -5.23 2.84
C ALA A 162 -6.33 -3.96 3.70
N ALA A 163 -6.63 -4.06 5.00
CA ALA A 163 -6.48 -2.95 5.93
C ALA A 163 -5.02 -2.48 6.00
N GLY A 164 -4.06 -3.39 6.13
CA GLY A 164 -2.64 -3.05 6.13
C GLY A 164 -2.18 -2.31 4.87
N ASN A 165 -2.73 -2.69 3.70
CA ASN A 165 -2.45 -2.02 2.43
C ASN A 165 -3.23 -0.72 2.23
N ALA A 166 -4.40 -0.56 2.86
CA ALA A 166 -5.17 0.69 2.80
C ALA A 166 -4.54 1.84 3.61
N VAL A 167 -3.74 1.50 4.63
CA VAL A 167 -3.12 2.43 5.59
C VAL A 167 -1.60 2.23 5.72
N ARG A 168 -0.90 2.01 4.61
CA ARG A 168 0.55 1.81 4.64
C ARG A 168 1.29 3.08 5.06
N ASP A 169 2.26 2.93 5.95
CA ASP A 169 3.11 4.04 6.42
C ASP A 169 3.69 4.83 5.25
N PHE A 170 3.60 6.16 5.35
CA PHE A 170 4.06 7.07 4.32
C PHE A 170 4.71 8.30 4.95
N THR A 171 5.80 8.77 4.35
CA THR A 171 6.41 10.06 4.69
C THR A 171 6.41 10.91 3.44
N SER A 172 5.80 12.10 3.52
CA SER A 172 5.75 13.02 2.38
C SER A 172 7.12 13.63 2.05
N GLU A 173 7.27 14.29 0.90
CA GLU A 173 8.54 14.96 0.54
C GLU A 173 8.91 16.06 1.54
N ALA A 174 7.92 16.67 2.19
CA ALA A 174 8.12 17.64 3.27
C ALA A 174 8.49 16.99 4.62
N GLY A 175 8.55 15.66 4.71
CA GLY A 175 8.84 14.93 5.95
C GLY A 175 7.66 14.80 6.90
N ALA A 176 6.42 15.01 6.42
CA ALA A 176 5.23 14.80 7.24
C ALA A 176 4.89 13.30 7.31
N PRO A 177 4.81 12.70 8.51
CA PRO A 177 4.39 11.32 8.67
C PRO A 177 2.87 11.18 8.40
N GLY A 178 2.48 10.04 7.84
CA GLY A 178 1.10 9.73 7.51
C GLY A 178 0.94 8.33 6.98
N TYR A 179 -0.09 8.13 6.17
CA TYR A 179 -0.35 6.86 5.50
C TYR A 179 -0.84 7.08 4.07
N THR A 180 -0.58 6.10 3.21
CA THR A 180 -1.04 6.04 1.84
C THR A 180 -1.56 4.64 1.50
N GLN A 181 -2.10 4.48 0.30
CA GLN A 181 -2.53 3.19 -0.19
C GLN A 181 -1.37 2.48 -0.88
N ASN A 182 -1.20 1.20 -0.54
CA ASN A 182 -0.43 0.24 -1.31
C ASN A 182 -1.40 -0.50 -2.25
N PRO A 183 -1.36 -0.22 -3.55
CA PRO A 183 -2.24 -0.88 -4.52
C PRO A 183 -2.17 -2.39 -4.40
N SER A 184 -3.34 -3.03 -4.34
CA SER A 184 -3.43 -4.48 -4.21
C SER A 184 -4.82 -4.98 -4.56
N ALA A 185 -4.89 -6.13 -5.21
CA ALA A 185 -6.10 -6.90 -5.41
C ALA A 185 -6.16 -8.13 -4.51
N TYR A 186 -7.37 -8.47 -4.07
CA TYR A 186 -7.68 -9.63 -3.25
C TYR A 186 -8.67 -10.54 -3.98
N PRO A 187 -8.21 -11.27 -5.01
CA PRO A 187 -9.05 -12.19 -5.75
C PRO A 187 -9.38 -13.45 -4.95
N ASN A 188 -10.53 -14.05 -5.24
CA ASN A 188 -10.94 -15.32 -4.67
C ASN A 188 -10.16 -16.51 -5.28
N MET A 189 -8.94 -16.75 -4.79
CA MET A 189 -7.99 -17.70 -5.40
C MET A 189 -8.33 -19.18 -5.25
N SER A 190 -9.11 -19.56 -4.23
CA SER A 190 -9.23 -20.96 -3.81
C SER A 190 -10.66 -21.45 -3.60
N GLU A 191 -11.61 -20.55 -3.38
CA GLU A 191 -12.96 -20.97 -2.99
C GLU A 191 -13.79 -21.30 -4.23
N GLN A 192 -14.53 -22.40 -4.16
CA GLN A 192 -15.40 -22.84 -5.25
C GLN A 192 -16.54 -21.86 -5.51
N ALA A 193 -17.05 -21.20 -4.46
CA ALA A 193 -18.13 -20.23 -4.60
C ALA A 193 -17.58 -18.84 -4.91
N ALA A 194 -18.17 -18.16 -5.90
CA ALA A 194 -17.83 -16.80 -6.24
C ALA A 194 -18.00 -15.84 -5.04
N ARG A 195 -17.06 -14.91 -4.89
CA ARG A 195 -17.01 -13.88 -3.82
C ARG A 195 -16.60 -12.53 -4.40
N PRO A 196 -16.81 -11.41 -3.67
CA PRO A 196 -16.28 -10.12 -4.10
C PRO A 196 -14.76 -10.19 -4.31
N CYS A 197 -14.25 -9.52 -5.33
CA CYS A 197 -12.83 -9.17 -5.41
C CYS A 197 -12.66 -7.76 -4.85
N LEU A 198 -11.80 -7.58 -3.86
CA LEU A 198 -11.52 -6.26 -3.28
C LEU A 198 -10.25 -5.68 -3.91
N ILE A 199 -10.29 -4.41 -4.28
CA ILE A 199 -9.16 -3.64 -4.77
C ILE A 199 -8.89 -2.49 -3.80
N ILE A 200 -7.65 -2.43 -3.32
CA ILE A 200 -7.05 -1.22 -2.75
C ILE A 200 -6.44 -0.47 -3.92
N PRO A 201 -6.97 0.70 -4.32
CA PRO A 201 -6.43 1.44 -5.44
C PRO A 201 -5.15 2.18 -5.03
N SER A 202 -4.50 2.77 -6.02
CA SER A 202 -3.45 3.75 -5.82
C SER A 202 -3.95 5.02 -5.14
N SER A 203 -3.05 5.66 -4.40
CA SER A 203 -3.26 6.99 -3.88
C SER A 203 -3.10 8.02 -5.00
N ASP A 204 -4.00 8.99 -5.06
CA ASP A 204 -3.89 10.08 -6.02
C ASP A 204 -2.88 11.15 -5.60
N HIS A 205 -2.29 11.08 -4.41
CA HIS A 205 -1.30 12.04 -3.90
C HIS A 205 0.03 11.41 -3.46
N GLY A 206 0.01 10.25 -2.82
CA GLY A 206 1.18 9.57 -2.26
C GLY A 206 1.48 8.23 -2.95
N LEU A 207 2.06 8.28 -4.15
CA LEU A 207 2.44 7.08 -4.90
C LEU A 207 3.67 6.43 -4.27
N LEU A 208 3.58 5.13 -3.95
CA LEU A 208 4.68 4.35 -3.38
C LEU A 208 5.66 3.80 -4.43
N PHE A 209 5.40 4.03 -5.70
CA PHE A 209 6.20 3.53 -6.81
C PHE A 209 6.33 4.61 -7.89
N ASP A 210 7.38 4.49 -8.68
CA ASP A 210 7.69 5.41 -9.77
C ASP A 210 8.00 4.61 -11.04
N VAL A 211 7.17 4.80 -12.08
CA VAL A 211 7.42 4.28 -13.44
C VAL A 211 7.98 5.44 -14.28
N PRO A 212 9.30 5.49 -14.54
CA PRO A 212 9.90 6.63 -15.22
C PRO A 212 9.32 6.83 -16.62
N GLY A 213 8.96 8.07 -16.95
CA GLY A 213 8.36 8.46 -18.24
C GLY A 213 6.84 8.41 -18.28
N LEU A 214 6.17 7.75 -17.33
CA LEU A 214 4.73 7.91 -17.16
C LEU A 214 4.43 9.22 -16.41
N THR A 215 3.38 9.91 -16.84
CA THR A 215 2.79 11.00 -16.04
C THR A 215 2.16 10.43 -14.77
N LYS A 216 1.91 11.29 -13.78
CA LYS A 216 1.25 10.86 -12.54
C LYS A 216 -0.14 10.26 -12.79
N ALA A 217 -0.93 10.89 -13.66
CA ALA A 217 -2.25 10.38 -14.05
C ALA A 217 -2.15 8.99 -14.67
N GLN A 218 -1.17 8.78 -15.56
CA GLN A 218 -0.90 7.47 -16.15
C GLN A 218 -0.45 6.43 -15.12
N LYS A 219 0.35 6.79 -14.11
CA LYS A 219 0.73 5.87 -13.03
C LYS A 219 -0.49 5.42 -12.22
N ILE A 220 -1.37 6.35 -11.84
CA ILE A 220 -2.61 6.05 -11.11
C ILE A 220 -3.50 5.14 -11.96
N GLU A 221 -3.71 5.48 -13.23
CA GLU A 221 -4.55 4.70 -14.14
C GLU A 221 -3.99 3.30 -14.41
N PHE A 222 -2.68 3.22 -14.70
CA PHE A 222 -1.98 1.96 -14.93
C PHE A 222 -2.16 1.02 -13.75
N THR A 223 -1.85 1.49 -12.54
CA THR A 223 -1.90 0.65 -11.35
C THR A 223 -3.32 0.28 -10.96
N ASN A 224 -4.28 1.20 -11.02
CA ASN A 224 -5.66 0.84 -10.73
C ASN A 224 -6.22 -0.15 -11.76
N THR A 225 -5.84 -0.02 -13.04
CA THR A 225 -6.25 -0.96 -14.08
C THR A 225 -5.54 -2.31 -13.92
N HIS A 226 -4.27 -2.32 -13.52
CA HIS A 226 -3.49 -3.52 -13.16
C HIS A 226 -4.18 -4.32 -12.06
N GLU A 227 -4.51 -3.69 -10.93
CA GLU A 227 -5.26 -4.35 -9.85
C GLU A 227 -6.64 -4.84 -10.32
N GLY A 228 -7.28 -4.09 -11.22
CA GLY A 228 -8.50 -4.52 -11.90
C GLY A 228 -8.35 -5.85 -12.62
N TRP A 229 -7.25 -6.05 -13.34
CA TRP A 229 -6.99 -7.28 -14.10
C TRP A 229 -6.72 -8.51 -13.22
N HIS A 230 -6.18 -8.34 -12.02
CA HIS A 230 -6.14 -9.45 -11.05
C HIS A 230 -7.53 -9.94 -10.65
N CYS A 231 -8.51 -9.04 -10.59
CA CYS A 231 -9.91 -9.36 -10.32
C CYS A 231 -10.68 -9.85 -11.55
N LEU A 232 -10.26 -9.50 -12.77
CA LEU A 232 -10.90 -9.96 -14.00
C LEU A 232 -10.39 -11.32 -14.49
N ASP A 233 -9.19 -11.72 -14.04
CA ASP A 233 -8.60 -12.99 -14.42
C ASP A 233 -9.15 -14.16 -13.59
N SER A 234 -10.03 -14.93 -14.23
CA SER A 234 -10.55 -16.20 -13.72
C SER A 234 -9.78 -17.44 -14.22
N ARG A 235 -8.84 -17.27 -15.16
CA ARG A 235 -8.16 -18.35 -15.89
C ARG A 235 -7.01 -18.94 -15.10
N TYR A 236 -6.17 -18.10 -14.50
CA TYR A 236 -5.03 -18.57 -13.72
C TYR A 236 -5.44 -18.74 -12.27
N ARG A 237 -5.74 -19.98 -11.86
CA ARG A 237 -6.10 -20.34 -10.48
C ARG A 237 -5.05 -21.22 -9.85
N MET A 238 -4.92 -21.11 -8.53
CA MET A 238 -4.05 -21.99 -7.78
C MET A 238 -4.83 -23.21 -7.27
N THR A 239 -4.17 -24.37 -7.24
CA THR A 239 -4.67 -25.52 -6.50
C THR A 239 -4.43 -25.35 -5.00
N GLU A 240 -5.14 -26.11 -4.18
CA GLU A 240 -4.92 -26.12 -2.72
C GLU A 240 -3.47 -26.48 -2.36
N ALA A 241 -2.87 -27.47 -3.05
CA ALA A 241 -1.47 -27.86 -2.86
C ALA A 241 -0.49 -26.73 -3.20
N GLN A 242 -0.76 -25.96 -4.25
CA GLN A 242 0.07 -24.80 -4.63
C GLN A 242 0.00 -23.68 -3.59
N LEU A 243 -1.19 -23.39 -3.06
CA LEU A 243 -1.39 -22.42 -1.98
C LEU A 243 -0.68 -22.86 -0.70
N GLU A 244 -0.83 -24.13 -0.30
CA GLU A 244 -0.15 -24.69 0.85
C GLU A 244 1.38 -24.64 0.69
N ALA A 245 1.90 -24.91 -0.52
CA ALA A 245 3.32 -24.81 -0.82
C ALA A 245 3.86 -23.38 -0.67
N LEU A 246 3.12 -22.37 -1.15
CA LEU A 246 3.44 -20.94 -1.02
C LEU A 246 3.36 -20.43 0.42
N GLN A 247 2.48 -21.00 1.26
CA GLN A 247 2.42 -20.69 2.68
C GLN A 247 3.62 -21.24 3.46
N LYS A 248 4.16 -22.38 3.03
CA LYS A 248 5.27 -23.08 3.71
C LYS A 248 6.65 -22.69 3.20
N ASN A 249 6.75 -22.22 1.96
CA ASN A 249 8.02 -21.96 1.29
C ASN A 249 7.97 -20.64 0.53
N SER A 250 9.09 -19.93 0.48
CA SER A 250 9.20 -18.74 -0.35
C SER A 250 9.54 -19.12 -1.81
N PRO A 251 8.84 -18.56 -2.82
CA PRO A 251 9.23 -18.72 -4.21
C PRO A 251 10.57 -18.05 -4.52
N ARG A 252 11.11 -17.22 -3.62
CA ARG A 252 12.46 -16.61 -3.76
C ARG A 252 13.60 -17.58 -3.43
N SER A 253 13.30 -18.73 -2.81
CA SER A 253 14.29 -19.76 -2.50
C SER A 253 14.54 -20.62 -3.74
N LEU A 254 15.71 -20.46 -4.37
CA LEU A 254 16.11 -21.30 -5.52
C LEU A 254 16.07 -22.80 -5.19
N LYS A 255 16.47 -23.17 -3.97
CA LYS A 255 16.41 -24.55 -3.49
C LYS A 255 14.96 -25.06 -3.47
N SER A 256 14.06 -24.30 -2.85
CA SER A 256 12.64 -24.67 -2.75
C SER A 256 11.99 -24.72 -4.13
N LEU A 257 12.31 -23.78 -5.03
CA LEU A 257 11.86 -23.83 -6.42
C LEU A 257 12.35 -25.09 -7.13
N ILE A 258 13.60 -25.55 -6.93
CA ILE A 258 14.09 -26.78 -7.59
C ILE A 258 13.43 -28.04 -7.00
N GLU A 259 13.23 -28.08 -5.69
CA GLU A 259 12.80 -29.29 -4.99
C GLU A 259 11.27 -29.47 -4.92
N ASN A 260 10.48 -28.40 -5.05
CA ASN A 260 9.03 -28.43 -4.85
C ASN A 260 8.26 -28.04 -6.12
N ALA A 261 7.62 -29.03 -6.76
CA ALA A 261 6.84 -28.84 -7.98
C ALA A 261 5.58 -27.98 -7.77
N ASP A 262 4.90 -28.12 -6.62
CA ASP A 262 3.71 -27.34 -6.29
C ASP A 262 4.08 -25.87 -6.04
N LEU A 263 5.21 -25.60 -5.39
CA LEU A 263 5.72 -24.24 -5.24
C LEU A 263 6.04 -23.60 -6.60
N ARG A 264 6.67 -24.34 -7.51
CA ARG A 264 6.90 -23.86 -8.90
C ARG A 264 5.59 -23.60 -9.63
N GLY A 265 4.61 -24.48 -9.46
CA GLY A 265 3.26 -24.32 -10.01
C GLY A 265 2.60 -23.03 -9.51
N GLY A 266 2.61 -22.80 -8.19
CA GLY A 266 2.09 -21.58 -7.58
C GLY A 266 2.84 -20.32 -8.05
N ALA A 267 4.17 -20.35 -8.08
CA ALA A 267 4.99 -19.24 -8.57
C ALA A 267 4.74 -18.93 -10.05
N SER A 268 4.52 -19.96 -10.88
CA SER A 268 4.12 -19.79 -12.28
C SER A 268 2.77 -19.09 -12.39
N VAL A 269 1.77 -19.49 -11.59
CA VAL A 269 0.45 -18.83 -11.55
C VAL A 269 0.58 -17.36 -11.11
N ILE A 270 1.42 -17.04 -10.12
CA ILE A 270 1.70 -15.64 -9.73
C ILE A 270 2.27 -14.87 -10.92
N HIS A 271 3.32 -15.39 -11.56
CA HIS A 271 3.95 -14.72 -12.71
C HIS A 271 2.97 -14.49 -13.86
N HIS A 272 2.14 -15.49 -14.17
CA HIS A 272 1.07 -15.36 -15.17
C HIS A 272 0.09 -14.23 -14.84
N LYS A 273 -0.31 -14.08 -13.56
CA LYS A 273 -1.23 -13.03 -13.13
C LYS A 273 -0.60 -11.64 -13.21
N GLU A 274 0.62 -11.48 -12.73
CA GLU A 274 1.31 -10.19 -12.74
C GLU A 274 1.65 -9.74 -14.16
N ALA A 275 2.14 -10.66 -15.00
CA ALA A 275 2.43 -10.36 -16.39
C ALA A 275 1.16 -10.02 -17.17
N LEU A 276 0.07 -10.77 -16.98
CA LEU A 276 -1.23 -10.45 -17.60
C LEU A 276 -1.71 -9.06 -17.18
N ALA A 277 -1.64 -8.74 -15.89
CA ALA A 277 -2.13 -7.46 -15.39
C ALA A 277 -1.38 -6.27 -16.01
N ASP A 278 -0.05 -6.34 -16.13
CA ASP A 278 0.74 -5.33 -16.85
C ASP A 278 0.35 -5.22 -18.34
N ILE A 279 0.28 -6.36 -19.04
CA ILE A 279 -0.04 -6.44 -20.48
C ILE A 279 -1.42 -5.82 -20.74
N ALA A 280 -2.40 -6.23 -19.96
CA ALA A 280 -3.79 -5.88 -20.16
C ALA A 280 -4.09 -4.45 -19.71
N ALA A 281 -3.48 -3.98 -18.62
CA ALA A 281 -3.60 -2.60 -18.18
C ALA A 281 -3.06 -1.61 -19.23
N LEU A 282 -1.86 -1.87 -19.77
CA LEU A 282 -1.28 -1.01 -20.82
C LEU A 282 -2.04 -1.12 -22.13
N GLY A 283 -2.50 -2.33 -22.48
CA GLY A 283 -3.39 -2.54 -23.62
C GLY A 283 -4.66 -1.68 -23.53
N ASP A 284 -5.35 -1.73 -22.38
CA ASP A 284 -6.57 -0.97 -22.17
C ASP A 284 -6.32 0.55 -22.16
N MET A 285 -5.23 1.02 -21.56
CA MET A 285 -4.84 2.43 -21.63
C MET A 285 -4.64 2.89 -23.09
N ILE A 286 -3.92 2.12 -23.92
CA ILE A 286 -3.71 2.46 -25.33
C ILE A 286 -5.03 2.48 -26.10
N ARG A 287 -5.92 1.52 -25.82
CA ARG A 287 -7.27 1.48 -26.38
C ARG A 287 -8.13 2.67 -25.98
N ARG A 288 -7.90 3.24 -24.80
CA ARG A 288 -8.49 4.51 -24.34
C ARG A 288 -7.80 5.77 -24.88
N GLY A 289 -6.83 5.62 -25.79
CA GLY A 289 -6.21 6.74 -26.51
C GLY A 289 -4.83 7.14 -26.02
N HIS A 290 -4.26 6.47 -25.02
CA HIS A 290 -2.88 6.73 -24.61
C HIS A 290 -1.88 6.38 -25.73
N ASP A 291 -0.71 7.02 -25.68
CA ASP A 291 0.41 6.77 -26.59
C ASP A 291 1.04 5.38 -26.32
N PRO A 292 1.23 4.51 -27.33
CA PRO A 292 1.93 3.23 -27.18
C PRO A 292 3.32 3.30 -26.52
N ALA A 293 3.97 4.48 -26.51
CA ALA A 293 5.23 4.70 -25.80
C ALA A 293 5.19 4.33 -24.31
N ILE A 294 4.01 4.34 -23.67
CA ILE A 294 3.85 3.91 -22.27
C ILE A 294 4.35 2.47 -22.03
N ILE A 295 4.26 1.58 -23.03
CA ILE A 295 4.80 0.22 -22.94
C ILE A 295 6.32 0.25 -22.78
N GLY A 296 7.02 1.12 -23.52
CA GLY A 296 8.47 1.26 -23.44
C GLY A 296 8.95 1.74 -22.06
N HIS A 297 8.20 2.67 -21.46
CA HIS A 297 8.45 3.16 -20.10
C HIS A 297 8.31 2.04 -19.05
N THR A 298 7.23 1.27 -19.11
CA THR A 298 7.02 0.13 -18.20
C THR A 298 8.04 -0.98 -18.42
N ILE A 299 8.45 -1.26 -19.67
CA ILE A 299 9.55 -2.21 -19.95
C ILE A 299 10.83 -1.78 -19.24
N GLY A 300 11.25 -0.53 -19.41
CA GLY A 300 12.46 -0.02 -18.77
C GLY A 300 12.40 -0.12 -17.25
N TRP A 301 11.23 0.15 -16.66
CA TRP A 301 11.01 -0.02 -15.22
C TRP A 301 11.10 -1.49 -14.79
N ARG A 302 10.37 -2.43 -15.41
CA ARG A 302 10.40 -3.86 -15.05
C ARG A 302 11.78 -4.50 -15.26
N GLN A 303 12.57 -4.03 -16.23
CA GLN A 303 13.96 -4.45 -16.39
C GLN A 303 14.86 -4.04 -15.22
N ASN A 304 14.58 -2.91 -14.58
CA ASN A 304 15.33 -2.48 -13.40
C ASN A 304 14.89 -3.20 -12.12
N GLU A 305 13.63 -3.64 -12.05
CA GLU A 305 13.06 -4.33 -10.88
C GLU A 305 13.26 -5.85 -10.88
N VAL A 306 13.60 -6.47 -12.02
CA VAL A 306 13.64 -7.94 -12.18
C VAL A 306 14.51 -8.67 -11.13
N GLY A 307 15.59 -8.05 -10.66
CA GLY A 307 16.45 -8.62 -9.62
C GLY A 307 15.80 -8.68 -8.24
N HIS A 308 14.80 -7.82 -7.97
CA HIS A 308 14.10 -7.69 -6.69
C HIS A 308 12.70 -8.33 -6.72
N ASP A 309 12.08 -8.33 -7.90
CA ASP A 309 10.71 -8.72 -8.12
C ASP A 309 10.53 -9.44 -9.46
N TYR A 310 11.25 -10.55 -9.62
CA TYR A 310 11.20 -11.32 -10.85
C TYR A 310 9.77 -11.81 -11.15
N LEU A 311 8.94 -12.12 -10.14
CA LEU A 311 7.58 -12.61 -10.37
C LEU A 311 6.69 -11.60 -11.11
N HIS A 312 7.02 -10.31 -11.13
CA HIS A 312 6.32 -9.31 -11.93
C HIS A 312 7.00 -8.96 -13.27
N TYR A 313 8.06 -9.66 -13.65
CA TYR A 313 8.78 -9.36 -14.88
C TYR A 313 7.96 -9.75 -16.12
N SER A 314 7.27 -8.75 -16.67
CA SER A 314 6.32 -8.84 -17.79
C SER A 314 6.93 -8.46 -19.15
N VAL A 315 8.21 -8.08 -19.19
CA VAL A 315 8.88 -7.51 -20.37
C VAL A 315 8.72 -8.35 -21.65
N PRO A 316 8.84 -9.69 -21.62
CA PRO A 316 8.61 -10.48 -22.83
C PRO A 316 7.19 -10.34 -23.38
N GLY A 317 6.19 -10.33 -22.50
CA GLY A 317 4.78 -10.13 -22.87
C GLY A 317 4.52 -8.71 -23.39
N LEU A 318 5.10 -7.69 -22.76
CA LEU A 318 5.00 -6.30 -23.21
C LEU A 318 5.62 -6.06 -24.59
N ASN A 319 6.77 -6.70 -24.88
CA ASN A 319 7.37 -6.65 -26.21
C ASN A 319 6.49 -7.33 -27.27
N LEU A 320 5.89 -8.47 -26.93
CA LEU A 320 4.98 -9.17 -27.85
C LEU A 320 3.68 -8.37 -28.05
N LEU A 321 3.12 -7.75 -27.02
CA LEU A 321 1.97 -6.83 -27.16
C LEU A 321 2.32 -5.68 -28.11
N LYS A 322 3.48 -5.05 -27.93
CA LYS A 322 3.97 -3.98 -28.82
C LYS A 322 4.06 -4.47 -30.27
N GLN A 323 4.65 -5.64 -30.49
CA GLN A 323 4.73 -6.25 -31.83
C GLN A 323 3.34 -6.51 -32.43
N ARG A 324 2.36 -6.95 -31.63
CA ARG A 324 0.98 -7.18 -32.06
C ARG A 324 0.31 -5.87 -32.48
N ILE A 325 0.48 -4.81 -31.70
CA ILE A 325 -0.03 -3.46 -32.01
C ILE A 325 0.61 -2.94 -33.31
N ASP A 326 1.93 -3.01 -33.43
CA ASP A 326 2.67 -2.57 -34.62
C ASP A 326 2.23 -3.35 -35.87
N SER A 327 1.96 -4.65 -35.73
CA SER A 327 1.52 -5.50 -36.84
C SER A 327 0.10 -5.23 -37.32
N MET A 328 -0.84 -4.89 -36.42
CA MET A 328 -2.24 -4.65 -36.79
C MET A 328 -2.55 -3.19 -37.09
N GLY A 329 -1.73 -2.27 -36.58
CA GLY A 329 -1.97 -0.83 -36.61
C GLY A 329 -2.73 -0.34 -35.37
N ILE A 330 -2.33 0.82 -34.88
CA ILE A 330 -2.84 1.39 -33.62
C ILE A 330 -4.35 1.63 -33.64
N ASP A 331 -4.91 2.07 -34.77
CA ASP A 331 -6.35 2.36 -34.88
C ASP A 331 -7.15 1.06 -34.81
N ALA A 332 -6.72 0.02 -35.54
CA ALA A 332 -7.35 -1.30 -35.47
C ALA A 332 -7.28 -1.91 -34.05
N PHE A 333 -6.15 -1.73 -33.36
CA PHE A 333 -6.01 -2.16 -31.96
C PHE A 333 -6.98 -1.43 -31.02
N ARG A 334 -7.12 -0.11 -31.17
CA ARG A 334 -8.06 0.72 -30.39
C ARG A 334 -9.51 0.29 -30.61
N GLU A 335 -9.87 0.00 -31.86
CA GLU A 335 -11.21 -0.40 -32.27
C GLU A 335 -11.56 -1.87 -31.98
N MET A 336 -10.62 -2.68 -31.47
CA MET A 336 -10.91 -4.08 -31.13
C MET A 336 -12.13 -4.20 -30.22
N ALA A 337 -12.96 -5.23 -30.44
CA ALA A 337 -14.03 -5.55 -29.50
C ALA A 337 -13.42 -5.95 -28.14
N PRO A 338 -14.05 -5.61 -26.99
CA PRO A 338 -13.50 -5.94 -25.66
C PRO A 338 -13.11 -7.42 -25.47
N ALA A 339 -13.92 -8.36 -25.98
CA ALA A 339 -13.60 -9.79 -25.91
C ALA A 339 -12.37 -10.17 -26.76
N ALA A 340 -12.22 -9.59 -27.96
CA ALA A 340 -11.06 -9.86 -28.81
C ALA A 340 -9.76 -9.32 -28.21
N ALA A 341 -9.81 -8.15 -27.57
CA ALA A 341 -8.65 -7.60 -26.86
C ALA A 341 -8.28 -8.46 -25.64
N ARG A 342 -9.27 -8.92 -24.88
CA ARG A 342 -9.07 -9.88 -23.79
C ARG A 342 -8.33 -11.12 -24.28
N ASP A 343 -8.82 -11.74 -25.34
CA ASP A 343 -8.24 -12.97 -25.89
C ASP A 343 -6.80 -12.74 -26.36
N LEU A 344 -6.53 -11.58 -26.99
CA LEU A 344 -5.17 -11.16 -27.33
C LEU A 344 -4.27 -11.04 -26.10
N TYR A 345 -4.73 -10.41 -25.00
CA TYR A 345 -3.91 -10.27 -23.79
C TYR A 345 -3.54 -11.63 -23.19
N PHE A 346 -4.51 -12.56 -23.15
CA PHE A 346 -4.25 -13.93 -22.70
C PHE A 346 -3.31 -14.68 -23.65
N GLU A 347 -3.47 -14.55 -24.96
CA GLU A 347 -2.57 -15.14 -25.96
C GLU A 347 -1.13 -14.66 -25.75
N VAL A 348 -0.94 -13.33 -25.62
CA VAL A 348 0.36 -12.71 -25.39
C VAL A 348 0.98 -13.21 -24.08
N ASN A 349 0.18 -13.28 -23.00
CA ASN A 349 0.65 -13.76 -21.71
C ASN A 349 1.05 -15.24 -21.76
N ASP A 350 0.20 -16.12 -22.30
CA ASP A 350 0.49 -17.56 -22.39
C ASP A 350 1.74 -17.87 -23.21
N ALA A 351 1.98 -17.11 -24.28
CA ALA A 351 3.15 -17.28 -25.12
C ALA A 351 4.47 -16.93 -24.40
N THR A 352 4.42 -16.08 -23.38
CA THR A 352 5.61 -15.41 -22.83
C THR A 352 5.88 -15.67 -21.36
N ALA A 353 4.84 -16.01 -20.59
CA ALA A 353 4.94 -16.19 -19.14
C ALA A 353 5.79 -17.39 -18.73
N LEU A 354 6.22 -17.37 -17.46
CA LEU A 354 7.04 -18.41 -16.86
C LEU A 354 6.21 -19.64 -16.51
N THR A 355 6.34 -20.69 -17.32
CA THR A 355 5.81 -22.02 -16.99
C THR A 355 6.63 -22.66 -15.85
N PRO A 356 6.11 -23.71 -15.19
CA PRO A 356 6.88 -24.43 -14.16
C PRO A 356 8.21 -24.99 -14.67
N ALA A 357 8.29 -25.36 -15.95
CA ALA A 357 9.52 -25.84 -16.58
C ALA A 357 10.52 -24.70 -16.85
N LYS A 358 10.05 -23.54 -17.33
CA LYS A 358 10.90 -22.34 -17.45
C LYS A 358 11.45 -21.91 -16.10
N LEU A 359 10.63 -21.93 -15.04
CA LEU A 359 11.06 -21.63 -13.66
C LEU A 359 12.12 -22.62 -13.14
N LEU A 360 11.96 -23.91 -13.43
CA LEU A 360 12.96 -24.91 -13.04
C LEU A 360 14.30 -24.64 -13.74
N ALA A 361 14.28 -24.44 -15.06
CA ALA A 361 15.49 -24.12 -15.82
C ALA A 361 16.15 -22.82 -15.35
N MET A 362 15.35 -21.78 -15.06
CA MET A 362 15.82 -20.53 -14.47
C MET A 362 16.51 -20.77 -13.13
N ALA A 363 15.87 -21.51 -12.21
CA ALA A 363 16.41 -21.75 -10.88
C ALA A 363 17.68 -22.61 -10.91
N GLU A 364 17.74 -23.64 -11.76
CA GLU A 364 18.93 -24.46 -11.97
C GLU A 364 20.08 -23.64 -12.55
N TYR A 365 19.80 -22.76 -13.52
CA TYR A 365 20.80 -21.88 -14.11
C TYR A 365 21.33 -20.87 -13.08
N LEU A 366 20.45 -20.24 -12.29
CA LEU A 366 20.86 -19.30 -11.24
C LEU A 366 21.68 -19.99 -10.13
N LYS A 367 21.40 -21.26 -9.83
CA LYS A 367 22.17 -22.04 -8.84
C LYS A 367 23.53 -22.50 -9.38
N ALA A 368 23.65 -22.73 -10.68
CA ALA A 368 24.85 -23.22 -11.34
C ALA A 368 26.02 -22.21 -11.29
N ASP A 369 27.25 -22.74 -11.30
CA ASP A 369 28.47 -21.94 -11.50
C ASP A 369 28.62 -21.48 -12.96
N VAL A 370 29.60 -20.62 -13.22
CA VAL A 370 29.84 -20.01 -14.55
C VAL A 370 30.10 -21.06 -15.64
N THR A 371 30.79 -22.16 -15.32
CA THR A 371 31.13 -23.22 -16.27
C THR A 371 29.90 -24.04 -16.64
N VAL A 372 29.11 -24.40 -15.62
CA VAL A 372 27.85 -25.13 -15.81
C VAL A 372 26.84 -24.28 -16.58
N ARG A 373 26.71 -22.98 -16.26
CA ARG A 373 25.85 -22.04 -17.00
C ARG A 373 26.24 -21.95 -18.47
N ALA A 374 27.54 -21.83 -18.79
CA ALA A 374 28.00 -21.80 -20.18
C ALA A 374 27.60 -23.07 -20.94
N THR A 375 27.70 -24.23 -20.29
CA THR A 375 27.30 -25.53 -20.85
C THR A 375 25.79 -25.60 -21.08
N GLN A 376 24.99 -25.21 -20.08
CA GLN A 376 23.53 -25.16 -20.18
C GLN A 376 23.07 -24.23 -21.30
N ARG A 377 23.69 -23.05 -21.44
CA ARG A 377 23.38 -22.09 -22.51
C ARG A 377 23.68 -22.68 -23.90
N ALA A 378 24.81 -23.36 -24.06
CA ALA A 378 25.19 -23.97 -25.34
C ALA A 378 24.30 -25.17 -25.70
N ALA A 379 23.82 -25.91 -24.70
CA ALA A 379 23.01 -27.12 -24.90
C ALA A 379 21.50 -26.83 -25.05
N ALA A 380 21.02 -25.66 -24.63
CA ALA A 380 19.59 -25.34 -24.64
C ALA A 380 19.08 -25.13 -26.08
N PRO A 381 18.12 -25.95 -26.56
CA PRO A 381 17.56 -25.78 -27.89
C PRO A 381 16.84 -24.44 -28.02
N ALA A 382 17.02 -23.74 -29.14
CA ALA A 382 16.32 -22.49 -29.41
C ALA A 382 14.80 -22.70 -29.35
N GLY A 383 14.08 -21.81 -28.67
CA GLY A 383 12.64 -21.89 -28.49
C GLY A 383 12.16 -22.89 -27.43
N SER A 384 13.06 -23.60 -26.74
CA SER A 384 12.68 -24.48 -25.62
C SER A 384 12.40 -23.71 -24.33
N ASP A 385 11.63 -24.32 -23.42
CA ASP A 385 11.43 -23.80 -22.06
C ASP A 385 12.75 -23.64 -21.31
N THR A 386 13.74 -24.50 -21.56
CA THR A 386 15.09 -24.36 -21.01
C THR A 386 15.77 -23.09 -21.50
N ALA A 387 15.76 -22.83 -22.81
CA ALA A 387 16.34 -21.60 -23.37
C ALA A 387 15.63 -20.34 -22.85
N ALA A 388 14.29 -20.37 -22.75
CA ALA A 388 13.51 -19.27 -22.20
C ALA A 388 13.79 -19.01 -20.71
N GLY A 389 13.89 -20.08 -19.90
CA GLY A 389 14.26 -19.98 -18.49
C GLY A 389 15.67 -19.45 -18.28
N ILE A 390 16.62 -19.85 -19.12
CA ILE A 390 17.99 -19.31 -19.12
C ILE A 390 18.00 -17.82 -19.48
N ALA A 391 17.32 -17.43 -20.57
CA ALA A 391 17.24 -16.02 -20.98
C ALA A 391 16.65 -15.15 -19.86
N TYR A 392 15.61 -15.65 -19.18
CA TYR A 392 15.02 -14.97 -18.04
C TYR A 392 15.99 -14.86 -16.86
N ALA A 393 16.71 -15.93 -16.52
CA ALA A 393 17.73 -15.92 -15.48
C ALA A 393 18.86 -14.92 -15.78
N GLU A 394 19.22 -14.75 -17.05
CA GLU A 394 20.22 -13.77 -17.46
C GLU A 394 19.77 -12.34 -17.22
N GLU A 395 18.48 -12.03 -17.41
CA GLU A 395 17.91 -10.74 -17.04
C GLU A 395 18.02 -10.49 -15.52
N ILE A 396 17.71 -11.49 -14.69
CA ILE A 396 17.88 -11.42 -13.23
C ILE A 396 19.35 -11.17 -12.85
N LEU A 397 20.30 -11.79 -13.56
CA LEU A 397 21.74 -11.67 -13.30
C LEU A 397 22.34 -10.36 -13.82
N LYS A 398 21.63 -9.59 -14.64
CA LYS A 398 22.10 -8.26 -15.02
C LYS A 398 22.24 -7.43 -13.74
N PRO A 399 23.35 -6.70 -13.57
CA PRO A 399 23.47 -5.81 -12.43
C PRO A 399 22.30 -4.84 -12.47
N ALA A 400 21.49 -4.83 -11.41
CA ALA A 400 20.48 -3.80 -11.23
C ALA A 400 21.18 -2.45 -11.41
N VAL A 401 20.64 -1.58 -12.26
CA VAL A 401 21.18 -0.24 -12.38
C VAL A 401 21.10 0.35 -10.97
N PRO A 402 22.20 0.88 -10.39
CA PRO A 402 22.22 1.38 -9.01
C PRO A 402 21.20 2.50 -8.75
N GLN A 403 20.44 2.94 -9.75
CA GLN A 403 19.43 3.97 -9.67
C GLN A 403 18.41 3.76 -8.56
N GLN A 404 17.94 2.53 -8.28
CA GLN A 404 16.97 2.35 -7.19
C GLN A 404 17.63 2.50 -5.83
N VAL A 405 18.73 1.79 -5.58
CA VAL A 405 19.52 1.94 -4.33
C VAL A 405 19.99 3.38 -4.15
N MET A 406 20.43 4.05 -5.21
CA MET A 406 20.80 5.46 -5.18
C MET A 406 19.59 6.36 -4.96
N ARG A 407 18.42 6.07 -5.53
CA ARG A 407 17.18 6.82 -5.26
C ARG A 407 16.76 6.67 -3.80
N ASP A 408 16.78 5.46 -3.26
CA ASP A 408 16.43 5.20 -1.86
C ASP A 408 17.45 5.86 -0.91
N ILE A 409 18.75 5.76 -1.21
CA ILE A 409 19.80 6.47 -0.48
C ILE A 409 19.61 7.98 -0.59
N ILE A 410 19.36 8.51 -1.78
CA ILE A 410 19.12 9.95 -1.99
C ILE A 410 17.87 10.38 -1.23
N ALA A 411 16.78 9.64 -1.26
CA ALA A 411 15.55 9.96 -0.53
C ALA A 411 15.80 10.02 0.99
N VAL A 412 16.58 9.07 1.53
CA VAL A 412 16.97 9.07 2.95
C VAL A 412 17.94 10.20 3.30
N LEU A 413 18.85 10.55 2.37
CA LEU A 413 19.86 11.58 2.58
C LEU A 413 19.40 13.00 2.21
N THR A 414 18.28 13.14 1.51
CA THR A 414 17.74 14.43 1.11
C THR A 414 17.02 15.03 2.32
N PRO A 415 17.55 16.11 2.92
CA PRO A 415 16.88 16.76 4.03
C PRO A 415 15.50 17.27 3.56
N PRO A 416 14.49 17.30 4.44
CA PRO A 416 13.17 17.83 4.11
C PRO A 416 13.27 19.22 3.48
N ASP A 417 12.49 19.45 2.42
CA ASP A 417 12.45 20.75 1.75
C ASP A 417 11.85 21.81 2.70
N ILE A 418 12.73 22.62 3.31
CA ILE A 418 12.35 23.63 4.31
C ILE A 418 11.38 24.66 3.72
N SER A 419 11.53 25.00 2.44
CA SER A 419 10.65 25.97 1.77
C SER A 419 9.24 25.40 1.59
N LEU A 420 9.15 24.14 1.19
CA LEU A 420 7.90 23.40 1.10
C LEU A 420 7.26 23.24 2.48
N ARG A 421 8.02 22.84 3.51
CA ARG A 421 7.53 22.74 4.90
C ARG A 421 6.95 24.07 5.37
N LYS A 422 7.65 25.19 5.14
CA LYS A 422 7.13 26.51 5.47
C LYS A 422 5.83 26.82 4.72
N ALA A 423 5.78 26.59 3.42
CA ALA A 423 4.57 26.81 2.61
C ALA A 423 3.37 25.97 3.10
N LEU A 424 3.61 24.74 3.55
CA LEU A 424 2.58 23.87 4.14
C LEU A 424 2.07 24.38 5.48
N MET A 425 2.97 24.88 6.34
CA MET A 425 2.57 25.46 7.64
C MET A 425 1.85 26.80 7.46
N ASP A 426 2.32 27.65 6.55
CA ASP A 426 1.70 28.94 6.22
C ASP A 426 0.30 28.77 5.61
N TRP A 427 -0.01 27.60 5.02
CA TRP A 427 -1.32 27.25 4.49
C TRP A 427 -2.38 26.99 5.58
N LYS A 428 -1.96 26.74 6.83
CA LYS A 428 -2.82 26.57 8.02
C LYS A 428 -3.97 25.57 7.80
N PRO A 429 -3.67 24.27 7.59
CA PRO A 429 -4.66 23.24 7.27
C PRO A 429 -5.82 23.14 8.27
N ILE A 430 -5.54 23.30 9.58
CA ILE A 430 -6.58 23.25 10.62
C ILE A 430 -7.55 24.44 10.51
N ASP A 431 -7.03 25.66 10.32
CA ASP A 431 -7.88 26.84 10.13
C ASP A 431 -8.78 26.67 8.89
N ARG A 432 -8.26 26.09 7.82
CA ARG A 432 -9.06 25.77 6.62
C ARG A 432 -10.15 24.73 6.90
N LEU A 433 -9.82 23.65 7.62
CA LEU A 433 -10.80 22.64 8.01
C LEU A 433 -11.94 23.25 8.84
N GLU A 434 -11.60 24.05 9.86
CA GLU A 434 -12.58 24.74 10.71
C GLU A 434 -13.42 25.77 9.94
N GLN A 435 -12.80 26.61 9.11
CA GLN A 435 -13.52 27.59 8.29
C GLN A 435 -14.49 26.92 7.32
N GLY A 436 -14.08 25.83 6.68
CA GLY A 436 -14.96 25.04 5.83
C GLY A 436 -16.10 24.38 6.61
N ALA A 437 -15.84 23.87 7.82
CA ALA A 437 -16.89 23.30 8.68
C ALA A 437 -17.93 24.36 9.10
N ILE A 438 -17.48 25.55 9.48
CA ILE A 438 -18.34 26.70 9.78
C ILE A 438 -19.13 27.14 8.55
N ALA A 439 -18.50 27.22 7.38
CA ALA A 439 -19.19 27.59 6.14
C ALA A 439 -20.28 26.57 5.76
N ASP A 440 -20.05 25.28 6.04
CA ASP A 440 -20.94 24.19 5.63
C ASP A 440 -22.10 23.95 6.60
N GLY A 441 -21.85 24.04 7.90
CA GLY A 441 -22.85 23.67 8.92
C GLY A 441 -23.08 24.73 9.99
N GLY A 442 -22.37 25.87 9.95
CA GLY A 442 -22.44 26.91 10.99
C GLY A 442 -21.86 26.49 12.34
N LYS A 443 -21.19 25.33 12.42
CA LYS A 443 -20.62 24.73 13.63
C LYS A 443 -19.49 23.78 13.25
N ILE A 444 -18.63 23.48 14.22
CA ILE A 444 -17.55 22.49 14.10
C ILE A 444 -18.00 21.22 14.83
N THR A 445 -18.15 20.13 14.07
CA THR A 445 -18.53 18.77 14.50
C THR A 445 -17.78 17.78 13.62
N PRO A 446 -17.72 16.47 13.96
CA PRO A 446 -17.12 15.49 13.05
C PRO A 446 -17.73 15.53 11.64
N GLU A 447 -19.07 15.60 11.53
CA GLU A 447 -19.81 15.67 10.26
C GLU A 447 -19.38 16.88 9.39
N THR A 448 -19.34 18.07 9.98
CA THR A 448 -18.96 19.29 9.24
C THR A 448 -17.47 19.31 8.88
N LEU A 449 -16.60 18.73 9.72
CA LEU A 449 -15.18 18.55 9.41
C LEU A 449 -14.95 17.52 8.28
N ILE A 450 -15.75 16.45 8.23
CA ILE A 450 -15.72 15.45 7.15
C ILE A 450 -16.06 16.09 5.80
N ARG A 451 -17.13 16.91 5.75
CA ARG A 451 -17.50 17.67 4.53
C ARG A 451 -16.43 18.66 4.11
N SER A 452 -15.90 19.42 5.08
CA SER A 452 -14.80 20.36 4.86
C SER A 452 -13.55 19.65 4.30
N TYR A 453 -13.21 18.49 4.86
CA TYR A 453 -12.12 17.64 4.38
C TYR A 453 -12.31 17.22 2.93
N GLY A 454 -13.49 16.67 2.58
CA GLY A 454 -13.82 16.28 1.19
C GLY A 454 -13.67 17.44 0.21
N LYS A 455 -14.16 18.64 0.58
CA LYS A 455 -14.02 19.86 -0.24
C LYS A 455 -12.58 20.27 -0.45
N ILE A 456 -11.76 20.27 0.61
CA ILE A 456 -10.33 20.61 0.53
C ILE A 456 -9.59 19.59 -0.35
N GLN A 457 -9.83 18.29 -0.16
CA GLN A 457 -9.22 17.26 -1.01
C GLN A 457 -9.63 17.43 -2.48
N ASN A 458 -10.90 17.75 -2.75
CA ASN A 458 -11.38 17.98 -4.10
C ASN A 458 -10.78 19.24 -4.76
N GLU A 459 -10.63 20.35 -4.01
CA GLU A 459 -9.91 21.56 -4.46
C GLU A 459 -8.47 21.22 -4.86
N LEU A 460 -7.76 20.48 -4.00
CA LEU A 460 -6.37 20.10 -4.23
C LEU A 460 -6.22 19.08 -5.37
N HIS A 461 -7.17 18.16 -5.53
CA HIS A 461 -7.17 17.21 -6.65
C HIS A 461 -7.15 17.92 -8.00
N GLY A 462 -7.88 19.03 -8.13
CA GLY A 462 -7.87 19.85 -9.35
C GLY A 462 -6.49 20.42 -9.69
N GLN A 463 -5.65 20.65 -8.69
CA GLN A 463 -4.29 21.22 -8.83
C GLN A 463 -3.24 20.14 -9.14
N LEU A 464 -3.54 18.85 -8.95
CA LEU A 464 -2.59 17.74 -9.14
C LEU A 464 -2.10 17.55 -10.58
N PHE A 465 -2.82 18.11 -11.55
CA PHE A 465 -2.55 17.95 -12.98
C PHE A 465 -2.16 19.28 -13.65
N GLY A 466 -1.85 20.31 -12.84
CA GLY A 466 -1.31 21.60 -13.29
C GLY A 466 0.20 21.59 -13.50
N GLU A 467 0.83 22.76 -13.38
CA GLU A 467 2.30 22.89 -13.46
C GLU A 467 3.00 22.07 -12.36
N GLU A 468 4.19 21.56 -12.63
CA GLU A 468 4.89 20.60 -11.75
C GLU A 468 5.04 21.11 -10.31
N ALA A 469 5.41 22.38 -10.13
CA ALA A 469 5.57 22.99 -8.81
C ALA A 469 4.25 23.11 -8.03
N GLU A 470 3.16 23.49 -8.71
CA GLU A 470 1.83 23.58 -8.11
C GLU A 470 1.30 22.19 -7.77
N ALA A 471 1.41 21.24 -8.72
CA ALA A 471 1.03 19.85 -8.52
C ALA A 471 1.83 19.21 -7.37
N ARG A 472 3.11 19.56 -7.21
CA ARG A 472 3.95 19.13 -6.08
C ARG A 472 3.43 19.68 -4.76
N LEU A 473 3.18 20.98 -4.67
CA LEU A 473 2.63 21.58 -3.46
C LEU A 473 1.25 21.02 -3.10
N ALA A 474 0.38 20.80 -4.10
CA ALA A 474 -0.95 20.22 -3.90
C ALA A 474 -0.87 18.80 -3.30
N ARG A 475 0.02 17.94 -3.81
CA ARG A 475 0.25 16.59 -3.22
C ARG A 475 0.59 16.65 -1.74
N GLU A 476 1.50 17.54 -1.40
CA GLU A 476 2.01 17.66 -0.04
C GLU A 476 0.94 18.25 0.90
N LYS A 477 0.11 19.17 0.40
CA LYS A 477 -1.09 19.64 1.12
C LYS A 477 -2.10 18.52 1.34
N MET A 478 -2.35 17.67 0.34
CA MET A 478 -3.27 16.52 0.45
C MET A 478 -2.77 15.52 1.49
N ALA A 479 -1.47 15.17 1.45
CA ALA A 479 -0.85 14.28 2.43
C ALA A 479 -0.94 14.86 3.86
N LEU A 480 -0.62 16.15 4.01
CA LEU A 480 -0.66 16.83 5.31
C LEU A 480 -2.09 16.92 5.87
N VAL A 481 -3.05 17.37 5.07
CA VAL A 481 -4.44 17.54 5.54
C VAL A 481 -5.07 16.20 5.88
N LYS A 482 -4.72 15.11 5.16
CA LYS A 482 -5.14 13.74 5.48
C LYS A 482 -4.65 13.31 6.87
N SER A 483 -3.35 13.41 7.14
CA SER A 483 -2.79 13.08 8.46
C SER A 483 -3.39 13.93 9.58
N LEU A 484 -3.52 15.23 9.35
CA LEU A 484 -4.06 16.16 10.35
C LEU A 484 -5.56 15.97 10.58
N PHE A 485 -6.34 15.69 9.53
CA PHE A 485 -7.76 15.43 9.63
C PHE A 485 -8.05 14.26 10.58
N VAL A 486 -7.35 13.13 10.40
CA VAL A 486 -7.51 11.96 11.26
C VAL A 486 -7.21 12.28 12.73
N LEU A 487 -6.10 12.98 12.99
CA LEU A 487 -5.69 13.32 14.36
C LEU A 487 -6.60 14.39 14.98
N TYR A 488 -7.00 15.39 14.20
CA TYR A 488 -7.73 16.55 14.67
C TYR A 488 -9.18 16.19 15.02
N VAL A 489 -9.90 15.46 14.17
CA VAL A 489 -11.31 15.07 14.44
C VAL A 489 -11.43 14.27 15.74
N GLN A 490 -10.48 13.36 16.00
CA GLN A 490 -10.46 12.58 17.24
C GLN A 490 -10.09 13.42 18.47
N GLY A 491 -9.16 14.37 18.31
CA GLY A 491 -8.53 15.09 19.41
C GLY A 491 -9.16 16.43 19.77
N VAL A 492 -9.92 17.03 18.85
CA VAL A 492 -10.41 18.42 18.99
C VAL A 492 -11.33 18.58 20.20
N ASP A 493 -11.15 19.71 20.88
CA ASP A 493 -12.11 20.23 21.84
C ASP A 493 -13.19 21.01 21.08
N TYR A 494 -14.31 20.32 20.78
CA TYR A 494 -15.42 20.91 20.04
C TYR A 494 -16.04 22.13 20.73
N VAL A 495 -15.89 22.31 22.05
CA VAL A 495 -16.36 23.53 22.72
C VAL A 495 -15.50 24.71 22.29
N THR A 496 -14.19 24.63 22.52
CA THR A 496 -13.27 25.74 22.19
C THR A 496 -13.14 25.99 20.70
N ALA A 497 -13.17 24.95 19.87
CA ALA A 497 -13.16 25.11 18.41
C ALA A 497 -14.37 25.95 17.94
N ASN A 498 -15.57 25.68 18.47
CA ASN A 498 -16.78 26.47 18.14
C ASN A 498 -16.78 27.87 18.75
N GLU A 499 -16.29 28.02 19.99
CA GLU A 499 -16.19 29.33 20.66
C GLU A 499 -15.34 30.34 19.86
N LYS A 500 -14.28 29.87 19.18
CA LYS A 500 -13.46 30.68 18.26
C LYS A 500 -14.29 31.40 17.18
N TYR A 501 -15.43 30.83 16.80
CA TYR A 501 -16.36 31.37 15.79
C TYR A 501 -17.66 31.89 16.40
N GLY A 502 -17.74 32.05 17.72
CA GLY A 502 -18.92 32.55 18.42
C GLY A 502 -20.09 31.57 18.48
N VAL A 503 -19.83 30.27 18.33
CA VAL A 503 -20.84 29.21 18.34
C VAL A 503 -20.83 28.50 19.70
N ASP A 504 -21.99 28.39 20.34
CA ASP A 504 -22.19 27.51 21.50
C ASP A 504 -22.62 26.11 21.01
N ILE A 505 -21.71 25.15 21.08
CA ILE A 505 -21.97 23.79 20.61
C ILE A 505 -23.08 23.10 21.41
N GLU A 506 -23.30 23.46 22.68
CA GLU A 506 -24.37 22.85 23.47
C GLU A 506 -25.76 23.31 23.04
N ALA A 507 -25.87 24.57 22.63
CA ALA A 507 -27.08 25.10 22.01
C ALA A 507 -27.28 24.53 20.59
N ALA A 508 -26.20 24.48 19.80
CA ALA A 508 -26.25 24.06 18.40
C ALA A 508 -26.49 22.55 18.21
N GLU A 509 -26.11 21.71 19.17
CA GLU A 509 -26.29 20.24 19.19
C GLU A 509 -27.14 19.76 20.37
N LYS A 510 -28.05 20.60 20.85
CA LYS A 510 -28.84 20.34 22.08
C LYS A 510 -29.47 18.93 22.10
N ASP A 511 -30.15 18.54 21.03
CA ASP A 511 -30.88 17.28 20.98
C ASP A 511 -29.93 16.08 20.91
N LEU A 512 -28.85 16.19 20.13
CA LEU A 512 -27.85 15.14 20.02
C LEU A 512 -27.14 14.91 21.37
N LEU A 513 -26.72 15.98 22.02
CA LEU A 513 -26.07 15.93 23.33
C LEU A 513 -27.02 15.42 24.42
N ALA A 514 -28.30 15.80 24.37
CA ALA A 514 -29.31 15.26 25.28
C ALA A 514 -29.46 13.74 25.13
N ARG A 515 -29.57 13.24 23.88
CA ARG A 515 -29.64 11.79 23.60
C ARG A 515 -28.38 11.06 24.05
N GLY A 516 -27.20 11.60 23.75
CA GLY A 516 -25.93 10.96 24.12
C GLY A 516 -25.71 10.91 25.63
N ARG A 517 -26.13 11.95 26.36
CA ARG A 517 -26.13 11.96 27.84
C ARG A 517 -27.10 10.93 28.41
N ALA A 518 -28.29 10.80 27.83
CA ALA A 518 -29.27 9.78 28.25
C ALA A 518 -28.80 8.34 27.98
N ALA A 519 -27.87 8.15 27.04
CA ALA A 519 -27.21 6.88 26.75
C ALA A 519 -25.92 6.65 27.54
N ASP A 520 -25.62 7.49 28.54
CA ASP A 520 -24.41 7.44 29.38
C ASP A 520 -23.08 7.48 28.60
N ILE A 521 -23.08 8.05 27.38
CA ILE A 521 -21.88 8.18 26.56
C ILE A 521 -20.92 9.18 27.22
N GLY A 522 -19.64 8.80 27.30
CA GLY A 522 -18.57 9.65 27.83
C GLY A 522 -18.57 9.85 29.34
N GLN A 523 -19.44 9.16 30.09
CA GLN A 523 -19.38 9.16 31.55
C GLN A 523 -18.21 8.28 32.04
N PRO A 524 -17.45 8.71 33.07
CA PRO A 524 -16.47 7.84 33.69
C PRO A 524 -17.19 6.61 34.23
N LYS A 525 -16.87 5.43 33.70
CA LYS A 525 -17.39 4.19 34.28
C LYS A 525 -16.96 4.14 35.74
N PRO A 526 -17.86 3.89 36.70
CA PRO A 526 -17.48 3.77 38.09
C PRO A 526 -16.37 2.74 38.19
N LYS A 527 -15.24 3.14 38.78
CA LYS A 527 -14.11 2.24 39.01
C LYS A 527 -14.67 1.06 39.83
N PRO A 528 -14.55 -0.20 39.36
CA PRO A 528 -15.11 -1.33 40.10
C PRO A 528 -14.51 -1.33 41.52
N GLU A 529 -15.37 -1.09 42.51
CA GLU A 529 -14.97 -0.76 43.89
C GLU A 529 -14.26 -1.91 44.62
N ASN A 530 -14.21 -3.10 44.01
CA ASN A 530 -13.64 -4.32 44.59
C ASN A 530 -12.77 -5.13 43.61
N ALA A 531 -12.20 -4.52 42.56
CA ALA A 531 -11.20 -5.24 41.77
C ALA A 531 -9.92 -5.43 42.62
N PRO A 532 -9.53 -6.68 42.98
CA PRO A 532 -8.32 -6.91 43.75
C PRO A 532 -7.12 -6.34 42.98
N ALA A 533 -6.21 -5.68 43.70
CA ALA A 533 -5.00 -5.13 43.12
C ALA A 533 -4.29 -6.21 42.29
N PRO A 534 -3.86 -5.91 41.05
CA PRO A 534 -3.14 -6.88 40.24
C PRO A 534 -1.89 -7.29 41.02
N MET A 535 -1.84 -8.55 41.45
CA MET A 535 -0.65 -9.11 42.07
C MET A 535 0.47 -9.06 41.04
N SER A 536 1.46 -8.20 41.31
CA SER A 536 2.73 -8.13 40.60
C SER A 536 3.46 -9.47 40.72
N SER A 537 3.29 -10.36 39.73
CA SER A 537 4.16 -11.52 39.54
C SER A 537 5.36 -11.11 38.68
N ALA A 538 6.45 -10.73 39.35
CA ALA A 538 7.75 -10.66 38.70
C ALA A 538 8.15 -12.07 38.23
N PRO A 539 8.56 -12.28 36.97
CA PRO A 539 8.97 -13.61 36.51
C PRO A 539 10.33 -13.98 37.08
N ALA A 540 10.38 -15.16 37.72
CA ALA A 540 11.59 -15.78 38.23
C ALA A 540 12.57 -16.11 37.09
N GLY A 541 13.83 -15.69 37.24
CA GLY A 541 14.90 -15.98 36.30
C GLY A 541 15.19 -17.49 36.23
N LYS A 542 15.18 -18.04 35.01
CA LYS A 542 15.67 -19.40 34.72
C LYS A 542 17.10 -19.35 34.20
N GLN A 543 17.96 -20.15 34.83
CA GLN A 543 19.36 -20.40 34.45
C GLN A 543 19.46 -20.98 33.03
N ARG A 544 20.44 -20.50 32.25
CA ARG A 544 20.83 -21.05 30.95
C ARG A 544 21.82 -22.20 31.15
N THR A 545 21.51 -23.38 30.60
CA THR A 545 22.46 -24.46 30.36
C THR A 545 23.07 -24.31 28.96
N ALA A 546 24.38 -24.53 28.87
CA ALA A 546 25.16 -24.48 27.64
C ALA A 546 25.00 -25.78 26.83
N GLY A 547 24.89 -25.65 25.51
CA GLY A 547 24.86 -26.75 24.55
C GLY A 547 25.61 -26.39 23.27
N THR A 548 26.42 -27.34 22.80
CA THR A 548 27.53 -27.29 21.84
C THR A 548 27.13 -27.16 20.35
N PRO A 549 28.09 -26.82 19.46
CA PRO A 549 27.83 -26.41 18.08
C PRO A 549 27.76 -27.60 17.11
N ASN A 550 26.92 -27.49 16.07
CA ASN A 550 27.00 -28.37 14.90
C ASN A 550 27.14 -27.57 13.60
N ALA A 551 27.89 -28.19 12.69
CA ALA A 551 28.57 -27.67 11.52
C ALA A 551 27.66 -27.27 10.34
N GLY A 552 28.09 -26.20 9.66
CA GLY A 552 28.32 -26.19 8.20
C GLY A 552 27.11 -26.04 7.28
N GLY A 553 26.85 -24.81 6.83
CA GLY A 553 25.97 -24.51 5.69
C GLY A 553 26.51 -23.35 4.85
N GLU A 554 26.75 -23.61 3.57
CA GLU A 554 27.09 -22.62 2.55
C GLU A 554 25.84 -21.83 2.14
N ASN A 555 25.73 -20.58 2.62
CA ASN A 555 24.70 -19.63 2.22
C ASN A 555 25.31 -18.64 1.21
N LEU A 556 24.65 -18.45 0.06
CA LEU A 556 24.87 -17.24 -0.73
C LEU A 556 24.34 -16.04 0.06
N ASN A 557 25.19 -15.03 0.17
CA ASN A 557 24.99 -13.82 0.94
C ASN A 557 23.95 -12.90 0.25
N LEU A 558 22.68 -13.27 0.37
CA LEU A 558 21.51 -12.38 0.28
C LEU A 558 20.75 -12.63 1.58
N GLN A 559 20.72 -11.63 2.44
CA GLN A 559 20.49 -11.77 3.88
C GLN A 559 19.14 -12.45 4.22
N ASN A 560 19.18 -13.32 5.23
CA ASN A 560 18.00 -13.82 5.94
C ASN A 560 17.23 -12.65 6.58
N THR A 561 16.17 -12.19 5.94
CA THR A 561 15.10 -11.41 6.57
C THR A 561 14.06 -12.38 7.16
N PRO A 562 13.55 -12.14 8.38
CA PRO A 562 12.42 -12.91 8.90
C PRO A 562 11.19 -12.63 8.03
N ALA A 563 10.37 -13.65 7.79
CA ALA A 563 9.17 -13.60 6.97
C ALA A 563 8.33 -12.34 7.27
N GLY A 564 8.36 -11.40 6.33
CA GLY A 564 7.64 -10.12 6.38
C GLY A 564 6.80 -9.97 5.11
N HIS A 565 5.53 -9.66 5.32
CA HIS A 565 4.45 -9.35 4.36
C HIS A 565 4.84 -9.25 2.87
N ASP A 566 4.72 -10.35 2.14
CA ASP A 566 4.64 -10.34 0.67
C ASP A 566 3.23 -9.88 0.27
N GLY A 567 3.15 -8.72 -0.37
CA GLY A 567 1.91 -8.01 -0.74
C GLY A 567 1.15 -8.54 -1.95
N CYS A 568 1.41 -9.77 -2.40
CA CYS A 568 0.50 -10.44 -3.34
C CYS A 568 -0.64 -11.06 -2.51
N GLY A 569 -1.91 -10.79 -2.85
CA GLY A 569 -3.13 -11.20 -2.12
C GLY A 569 -3.37 -12.70 -1.91
N CYS A 570 -2.36 -13.46 -1.50
CA CYS A 570 -2.47 -14.84 -1.04
C CYS A 570 -2.92 -14.87 0.44
N PRO A 571 -3.83 -15.79 0.82
CA PRO A 571 -4.38 -15.82 2.17
C PRO A 571 -3.30 -16.15 3.22
N GLN A 572 -3.04 -15.22 4.13
CA GLN A 572 -2.37 -15.50 5.40
C GLN A 572 -3.37 -16.18 6.34
N THR A 573 -3.10 -17.42 6.76
CA THR A 573 -3.89 -18.09 7.80
C THR A 573 -3.03 -18.30 9.04
N GLY A 574 -3.60 -17.89 10.18
CA GLY A 574 -2.89 -17.58 11.41
C GLY A 574 -2.13 -18.71 12.07
N TYR A 575 -0.98 -18.34 12.64
CA TYR A 575 -0.34 -19.05 13.74
C TYR A 575 0.01 -18.07 14.85
N LYS A 576 -0.53 -18.29 16.04
CA LYS A 576 -0.02 -17.71 17.29
C LYS A 576 1.33 -18.37 17.59
N ILE A 577 2.41 -17.61 17.53
CA ILE A 577 3.72 -18.06 18.06
C ILE A 577 3.73 -17.78 19.58
N PRO A 578 4.02 -18.78 20.43
CA PRO A 578 4.21 -18.54 21.85
C PRO A 578 5.47 -17.71 22.05
N ARG A 579 5.33 -16.58 22.76
CA ARG A 579 6.44 -15.67 23.09
C ARG A 579 7.60 -16.45 23.72
N ARG A 580 8.79 -16.34 23.12
CA ARG A 580 10.09 -16.70 23.69
C ARG A 580 10.96 -15.46 23.81
#